data_AF-A0A5J5GHQ8-F1
#
_entry.id   AF-A0A5J5GHQ8-F1
#
_cell.length_a   1.000
_cell.length_b   1.000
_cell.length_c   1.000
_cell.angle_alpha   90.00
_cell.angle_beta   90.00
_cell.angle_gamma   90.00
#
_symmetry.space_group_name_H-M   'P 1'
#
loop_
_entity.id
_entity.type
_entity.pdbx_description
1 polymer ?
#
loop_
_entity_poly.entity_id
_entity_poly.type
_entity_poly.pdbx_seq_one_letter_code
_entity_poly.pdbx_strand_id
1 'polypeptide(L)' 'MWAYANLEDALYECFKDIVGTDEEDMLFEDSYIKKKLKEYIGTKEFKKFDELDEKYWKDAWRTFDSMTFELNKRQK' A
#
# COMPACT_ATOMS: atom_id res chain seq x y z
N MET A 1 -18.89 -1.26 0.24
CA MET A 1 -17.59 -0.99 -0.39
C MET A 1 -16.99 0.21 0.30
N TRP A 2 -15.84 0.05 0.96
CA TRP A 2 -15.14 1.17 1.58
C TRP A 2 -14.44 1.91 0.42
N ALA A 3 -14.88 3.13 0.14
CA ALA A 3 -14.14 4.01 -0.76
C ALA A 3 -12.94 4.52 0.04
N TYR A 4 -11.73 4.11 -0.34
CA TYR A 4 -10.52 4.63 0.29
C TYR A 4 -10.41 6.13 -0.01
N ALA A 5 -10.19 6.94 1.02
CA ALA A 5 -10.13 8.38 0.89
C ALA A 5 -8.86 8.85 0.15
N ASN A 6 -7.78 8.08 0.26
CA ASN A 6 -6.49 8.34 -0.36
C ASN A 6 -5.72 7.02 -0.64
N LEU A 7 -4.61 7.14 -1.36
CA LEU A 7 -3.73 6.01 -1.69
C LEU A 7 -3.02 5.43 -0.45
N GLU A 8 -2.72 6.28 0.54
CA GLU A 8 -2.01 5.91 1.77
C GLU A 8 -2.78 4.87 2.58
N ASP A 9 -4.07 5.12 2.82
CA ASP A 9 -4.98 4.21 3.51
C ASP A 9 -5.14 2.90 2.74
N ALA A 10 -5.20 2.98 1.41
CA ALA A 10 -5.32 1.81 0.55
C ALA A 10 -4.06 0.93 0.62
N LEU A 11 -2.86 1.53 0.59
CA LEU A 11 -1.59 0.82 0.76
C LEU A 11 -1.50 0.21 2.16
N TYR A 12 -1.78 0.99 3.21
CA TYR A 12 -1.72 0.51 4.59
C TYR A 12 -2.66 -0.67 4.83
N GLU A 13 -3.95 -0.54 4.51
CA GLU A 13 -4.91 -1.64 4.72
C GLU A 13 -4.62 -2.86 3.85
N CYS A 14 -4.02 -2.68 2.67
CA CYS A 14 -3.66 -3.78 1.77
C CYS A 14 -2.39 -4.53 2.20
N PHE A 15 -1.41 -3.84 2.79
CA PHE A 15 -0.06 -4.38 2.99
C PHE A 15 0.42 -4.41 4.45
N LYS A 16 -0.29 -3.82 5.42
CA LYS A 16 0.12 -3.79 6.84
C LYS A 16 0.44 -5.17 7.44
N ASP A 17 -0.27 -6.21 7.01
CA ASP A 17 -0.12 -7.57 7.53
C ASP A 17 1.04 -8.35 6.86
N ILE A 18 1.62 -7.80 5.78
CA ILE A 18 2.80 -8.37 5.10
C ILE A 18 4.10 -7.90 5.74
N VAL A 19 4.09 -6.69 6.31
CA VAL A 19 5.27 -6.13 6.95
C VAL A 19 5.70 -7.00 8.12
N GLY A 20 6.99 -7.34 8.18
CA GLY A 20 7.56 -8.26 9.17
C GLY A 20 7.41 -9.74 8.82
N THR A 21 6.91 -10.07 7.63
CA THR A 21 6.82 -11.44 7.10
C THR A 21 7.80 -11.66 5.95
N ASP A 22 8.01 -12.92 5.57
CA ASP A 22 8.84 -13.27 4.40
C ASP A 22 8.28 -12.70 3.07
N GLU A 23 7.01 -12.29 3.04
CA GLU A 23 6.40 -11.64 1.86
C GLU A 23 6.75 -10.15 1.75
N GLU A 24 7.40 -9.54 2.75
CA GLU A 24 7.78 -8.11 2.74
C GLU A 24 8.69 -7.77 1.55
N ASP A 25 9.56 -8.70 1.13
CA ASP A 25 10.42 -8.52 -0.04
C ASP A 25 9.62 -8.30 -1.34
N MET A 26 8.38 -8.77 -1.41
CA MET A 26 7.51 -8.54 -2.57
C MET A 26 7.02 -7.10 -2.66
N LEU A 27 7.13 -6.31 -1.59
CA LEU A 27 6.77 -4.88 -1.61
C LEU A 27 7.80 -4.02 -2.38
N PHE A 28 8.94 -4.59 -2.80
CA PHE A 28 9.86 -3.92 -3.73
C PHE A 28 9.50 -4.15 -5.21
N GLU A 29 8.51 -5.01 -5.49
CA GLU A 29 8.08 -5.36 -6.84
C GLU A 29 6.82 -4.58 -7.24
N ASP A 30 6.99 -3.52 -8.05
CA ASP A 30 5.88 -2.69 -8.55
C ASP A 30 4.74 -3.51 -9.18
N SER A 31 5.10 -4.58 -9.89
CA SER A 31 4.13 -5.46 -10.54
C SER A 31 3.25 -6.21 -9.53
N TYR A 32 3.85 -6.66 -8.42
CA TYR A 32 3.15 -7.30 -7.31
C TYR A 32 2.25 -6.30 -6.59
N ILE A 33 2.79 -5.14 -6.23
CA ILE A 33 2.05 -4.06 -5.57
C ILE A 33 0.80 -3.72 -6.37
N LYS A 34 0.96 -3.38 -7.66
CA LYS A 34 -0.15 -2.95 -8.51
C LYS A 34 -1.20 -4.04 -8.65
N LYS A 35 -0.77 -5.29 -8.80
CA LYS A 35 -1.67 -6.44 -8.89
C LYS A 35 -2.48 -6.62 -7.60
N LYS A 36 -1.80 -6.73 -6.45
CA LYS A 36 -2.43 -6.99 -5.15
C LYS A 36 -3.33 -5.84 -4.72
N LEU A 37 -2.88 -4.60 -4.92
CA LEU A 37 -3.70 -3.42 -4.64
C LEU A 37 -4.95 -3.40 -5.52
N LYS A 38 -4.83 -3.67 -6.83
CA LYS A 38 -5.97 -3.76 -7.75
C LYS A 38 -6.96 -4.87 -7.37
N GLU A 39 -6.48 -6.02 -6.93
CA GLU A 39 -7.32 -7.11 -6.43
C GLU A 39 -8.06 -6.71 -5.15
N TYR A 40 -7.41 -5.94 -4.28
CA TYR A 40 -7.95 -5.49 -3.01
C TYR A 40 -9.02 -4.38 -3.13
N ILE A 41 -8.70 -3.27 -3.81
CA ILE A 41 -9.62 -2.12 -3.95
C ILE A 41 -10.53 -2.20 -5.18
N GLY A 42 -10.25 -3.14 -6.08
CA GLY A 42 -10.94 -3.31 -7.35
C GLY A 42 -10.43 -2.40 -8.47
N THR A 43 -10.69 -2.81 -9.72
CA THR A 43 -10.16 -2.16 -10.92
C THR A 43 -10.57 -0.69 -11.06
N LYS A 44 -11.81 -0.34 -10.67
CA LYS A 44 -12.33 1.02 -10.83
C LYS A 44 -11.63 2.03 -9.91
N GLU A 45 -11.44 1.67 -8.63
CA GLU A 45 -10.72 2.53 -7.68
C GLU A 45 -9.22 2.55 -8.00
N PHE A 46 -8.65 1.40 -8.33
CA PHE A 46 -7.24 1.31 -8.73
C PHE A 46 -6.90 2.24 -9.90
N LYS A 47 -7.77 2.32 -10.91
CA LYS A 47 -7.55 3.21 -12.06
C LYS A 47 -7.39 4.68 -11.64
N LYS A 48 -8.13 5.13 -10.61
CA LYS A 48 -7.98 6.51 -10.10
C LYS A 48 -6.61 6.75 -9.48
N PHE A 49 -6.03 5.73 -8.86
CA PHE A 49 -4.69 5.81 -8.25
C PHE A 49 -3.57 5.62 -9.27
N ASP A 50 -3.76 4.74 -10.26
CA ASP A 50 -2.79 4.52 -11.34
C ASP A 50 -2.68 5.74 -12.29
N GLU A 51 -3.70 6.59 -12.31
CA GLU A 51 -3.68 7.90 -13.00
C GLU A 51 -2.95 9.01 -12.19
N LEU A 52 -2.55 8.76 -10.94
CA LEU A 52 -1.79 9.72 -10.14
C LEU A 52 -0.32 9.76 -10.55
N ASP A 53 0.29 10.95 -10.45
CA ASP A 53 1.72 11.12 -10.69
C ASP A 53 2.57 10.30 -9.70
N GLU A 54 3.77 9.91 -10.16
CA GLU A 54 4.76 9.17 -9.36
C GLU A 54 5.05 9.81 -8.00
N LYS A 55 4.96 11.15 -7.92
CA LYS A 55 5.12 11.88 -6.65
C LYS A 55 4.10 11.43 -5.60
N TYR A 56 2.83 11.26 -5.97
CA TYR A 56 1.79 10.83 -5.03
C TYR A 56 2.02 9.41 -4.54
N TRP A 57 2.53 8.53 -5.42
CA TRP A 57 2.93 7.18 -5.05
C TRP A 57 4.10 7.18 -4.06
N LYS A 58 5.13 7.99 -4.31
CA LYS A 58 6.27 8.14 -3.40
C LYS A 58 5.87 8.68 -2.04
N ASP A 59 5.04 9.72 -2.02
CA ASP A 59 4.53 10.31 -0.78
C ASP A 59 3.69 9.27 -0.01
N ALA A 60 2.84 8.50 -0.71
CA ALA A 60 2.02 7.47 -0.09
C ALA A 60 2.84 6.31 0.50
N TRP A 61 3.88 5.87 -0.21
CA TRP A 61 4.82 4.86 0.31
C TRP A 61 5.59 5.35 1.54
N ARG A 62 6.01 6.62 1.55
CA ARG A 62 6.67 7.20 2.72
C ARG A 62 5.74 7.24 3.94
N THR A 63 4.46 7.55 3.73
CA THR A 63 3.45 7.52 4.79
C THR A 63 3.22 6.07 5.27
N PHE A 64 3.12 5.12 4.35
CA PHE A 64 3.01 3.69 4.66
C PHE A 64 4.18 3.21 5.53
N ASP A 65 5.42 3.47 5.14
CA ASP A 65 6.63 3.10 5.89
C ASP A 65 6.61 3.68 7.31
N SER A 66 6.20 4.95 7.44
CA SER A 66 6.10 5.61 8.74
C SER A 66 5.06 4.93 9.66
N MET A 67 3.90 4.55 9.10
CA MET A 67 2.84 3.87 9.85
C MET A 67 3.24 2.45 10.25
N THR A 68 3.87 1.70 9.36
CA THR A 68 4.25 0.29 9.60
C THR A 68 5.49 0.16 10.47
N PHE A 69 6.41 1.14 10.42
CA PHE A 69 7.55 1.22 11.35
C PHE A 69 7.10 1.32 12.82
N GLU A 70 6.07 2.12 13.10
CA GLU A 70 5.51 2.25 14.44
C GLU A 70 4.72 1.00 14.88
N LEU A 71 4.12 0.25 13.94
CA LEU A 71 3.52 -1.07 14.22
C LEU A 71 4.59 -2.10 14.60
N ASN A 72 5.67 -2.19 13.82
CA ASN A 72 6.77 -3.13 14.05
C ASN A 72 7.48 -2.88 15.39
N LYS A 73 7.59 -1.62 15.83
CA LYS A 73 8.10 -1.28 17.17
C LYS A 73 7.23 -1.76 18.32
N ARG A 74 5.91 -1.89 18.12
CA ARG A 74 4.96 -2.30 19.16
C ARG A 74 4.82 -3.82 19.26
N GLN A 75 5.25 -4.56 18.24
CA GLN A 75 5.20 -6.02 18.21
C GLN A 75 6.51 -6.70 18.68
N LYS A 76 7.60 -5.92 18.85
CA LYS A 76 8.86 -6.35 19.47
C LYS A 76 8.95 -5.90 20.93
#